data_AF-A0A9D5QY56-F1
#
_entry.id   AF-A0A9D5QY56-F1
#
_cell.length_a   1.000
_cell.length_b   1.000
_cell.length_c   1.000
_cell.angle_alpha   90.00
_cell.angle_beta   90.00
_cell.angle_gamma   90.00
#
_symmetry.space_group_name_H-M   'P 1'
#
loop_
_entity.id
_entity.type
_entity.pdbx_description
1 polymer ?
#
loop_
_entity_poly.entity_id
_entity_poly.type
_entity_poly.pdbx_seq_one_letter_code
_entity_poly.pdbx_strand_id
1 'polypeptide(L)'
;MARHIIKTVCDKLGITESKLLSANRTACLVKARMLVVLLLERRGYTDERIGWLLNRTRPTITVMRNNAHDELRIYAAFRSDYELIKNAVDSQGNYPPYAFQSHNPKFDGQAPRQLIDSMREIAEELRNKGFSYKGELTYLNVIKI
;
A
#
# COMPACT_ATOMS: atom_id res chain seq x y z
N MET A 1 -6.11 2.90 -8.67
CA MET A 1 -5.18 2.74 -7.53
C MET A 1 -3.98 3.68 -7.59
N ALA A 2 -3.04 3.54 -8.54
CA ALA A 2 -1.82 4.37 -8.57
C ALA A 2 -2.06 5.90 -8.65
N ARG A 3 -3.00 6.36 -9.50
CA ARG A 3 -3.37 7.79 -9.58
C ARG A 3 -3.93 8.34 -8.27
N HIS A 4 -4.66 7.51 -7.52
CA HIS A 4 -5.19 7.92 -6.22
C HIS A 4 -4.05 8.17 -5.23
N ILE A 5 -3.05 7.29 -5.18
CA ILE A 5 -1.86 7.48 -4.33
C ILE A 5 -1.13 8.78 -4.66
N ILE A 6 -0.88 9.03 -5.95
CA ILE A 6 -0.22 10.25 -6.42
C ILE A 6 -1.01 11.48 -5.97
N LYS A 7 -2.34 11.48 -6.19
CA LYS A 7 -3.21 12.57 -5.78
C LYS A 7 -3.17 12.80 -4.27
N THR A 8 -3.30 11.73 -3.46
CA THR A 8 -3.27 11.85 -2.00
C THR A 8 -1.94 12.40 -1.49
N VAL A 9 -0.80 11.96 -2.05
CA VAL A 9 0.51 12.53 -1.71
C VAL A 9 0.57 14.01 -2.07
N CYS A 10 0.10 14.38 -3.27
CA CYS A 10 0.04 15.76 -3.72
C CYS A 10 -0.81 16.64 -2.78
N ASP A 11 -2.01 16.18 -2.44
CA ASP A 11 -2.94 16.90 -1.57
C ASP A 11 -2.38 17.06 -0.15
N LYS A 12 -1.77 16.02 0.42
CA LYS A 12 -1.21 16.05 1.78
C LYS A 12 0.06 16.89 1.91
N LEU A 13 0.85 16.99 0.84
CA LEU A 13 2.09 17.78 0.83
C LEU A 13 1.91 19.18 0.21
N GLY A 14 0.70 19.53 -0.25
CA GLY A 14 0.41 20.83 -0.86
C GLY A 14 1.16 21.06 -2.18
N ILE A 15 1.42 19.99 -2.95
CA ILE A 15 2.15 20.08 -4.23
C ILE A 15 1.24 19.70 -5.40
N THR A 16 1.47 20.31 -6.56
CA THR A 16 0.76 19.92 -7.79
C THR A 16 1.40 18.69 -8.42
N GLU A 17 0.60 17.87 -9.10
CA GLU A 17 1.09 16.68 -9.83
C GLU A 17 2.13 17.08 -10.89
N SER A 18 1.93 18.21 -11.57
CA SER A 18 2.91 18.76 -12.52
C SER A 18 4.30 18.99 -11.88
N LYS A 19 4.35 19.49 -10.64
CA LYS A 19 5.60 19.67 -9.90
C LYS A 19 6.21 18.34 -9.47
N LEU A 20 5.37 17.39 -9.02
CA LEU A 20 5.81 16.03 -8.70
C LEU A 20 6.48 15.37 -9.92
N LEU A 21 5.91 15.49 -11.11
CA LEU A 21 6.45 14.88 -12.34
C LEU A 21 7.63 15.66 -12.94
N SER A 22 7.75 16.97 -12.67
CA SER A 22 8.83 17.83 -13.16
C SER A 22 10.23 17.30 -12.77
N ALA A 23 11.28 17.66 -13.50
CA ALA A 23 12.65 17.24 -13.17
C ALA A 23 13.25 17.92 -11.91
N ASN A 24 12.51 18.84 -11.26
CA ASN A 24 12.99 19.63 -10.13
C ASN A 24 13.33 18.75 -8.91
N ARG A 25 14.50 18.98 -8.31
CA ARG A 25 15.10 18.20 -7.22
C ARG A 25 15.12 18.91 -5.87
N THR A 26 14.28 19.92 -5.64
CA THR A 26 14.10 20.47 -4.29
C THR A 26 13.75 19.36 -3.30
N ALA A 27 14.28 19.44 -2.07
CA ALA A 27 14.12 18.40 -1.04
C ALA A 27 12.65 17.98 -0.84
N CYS A 28 11.71 18.93 -0.82
CA CYS A 28 10.27 18.66 -0.72
C CYS A 28 9.75 17.75 -1.85
N LEU A 29 10.10 18.03 -3.10
CA LEU A 29 9.67 17.23 -4.26
C LEU A 29 10.37 15.88 -4.32
N VAL A 30 11.63 15.80 -3.90
CA VAL A 30 12.36 14.52 -3.80
C VAL A 30 11.68 13.62 -2.77
N LYS A 31 11.42 14.15 -1.56
CA LYS A 31 10.69 13.46 -0.50
C LYS A 31 9.31 12.99 -0.98
N ALA A 32 8.56 13.85 -1.67
CA ALA A 32 7.26 13.49 -2.21
C ALA A 32 7.32 12.30 -3.20
N ARG A 33 8.30 12.30 -4.12
CA ARG A 33 8.50 11.18 -5.04
C ARG A 33 8.88 9.90 -4.30
N MET A 34 9.74 9.99 -3.29
CA MET A 34 10.15 8.85 -2.48
C MET A 34 8.97 8.22 -1.73
N LEU A 35 8.07 9.05 -1.19
CA LEU A 35 6.83 8.58 -0.57
C LEU A 35 5.92 7.85 -1.58
N VAL A 36 5.75 8.39 -2.79
CA VAL A 36 4.99 7.72 -3.85
C VAL A 36 5.61 6.37 -4.23
N VAL A 37 6.93 6.33 -4.42
CA VAL A 37 7.66 5.09 -4.77
C VAL A 37 7.42 4.02 -3.70
N LEU A 38 7.58 4.36 -2.43
CA LEU A 38 7.44 3.40 -1.33
C LEU A 38 5.99 2.92 -1.15
N LEU A 39 5.00 3.80 -1.35
CA LEU A 39 3.58 3.43 -1.32
C LEU A 39 3.16 2.51 -2.48
N LEU A 40 3.72 2.70 -3.68
CA LEU A 40 3.44 1.88 -4.85
C LEU A 40 4.16 0.54 -4.79
N GLU A 41 5.42 0.53 -4.39
CA GLU A 41 6.22 -0.69 -4.20
C GLU A 41 5.53 -1.66 -3.23
N ARG A 42 5.11 -1.18 -2.06
CA ARG A 42 4.37 -2.00 -1.07
C ARG A 42 3.03 -2.53 -1.55
N ARG A 43 2.53 -2.05 -2.70
CA ARG A 43 1.33 -2.54 -3.40
C ARG A 43 1.67 -3.39 -4.63
N GLY A 44 2.91 -3.85 -4.74
CA GLY A 44 3.37 -4.78 -5.78
C GLY A 44 3.72 -4.14 -7.12
N TYR A 45 3.88 -2.81 -7.18
CA TYR A 45 4.30 -2.16 -8.42
C TYR A 45 5.82 -2.34 -8.63
N THR A 46 6.20 -2.70 -9.85
CA THR A 46 7.61 -2.81 -10.25
C THR A 46 8.23 -1.44 -10.49
N ASP A 47 9.56 -1.34 -10.37
CA ASP A 47 10.30 -0.09 -10.62
C ASP A 47 10.05 0.47 -12.03
N GLU A 48 9.89 -0.41 -13.02
CA GLU A 48 9.57 -0.03 -14.40
C GLU A 48 8.22 0.69 -14.48
N ARG A 49 7.19 0.09 -13.85
CA ARG A 49 5.84 0.64 -13.85
C ARG A 49 5.75 1.95 -13.05
N ILE A 50 6.47 2.03 -11.93
CA ILE A 50 6.60 3.27 -11.15
C ILE A 50 7.33 4.34 -11.97
N GLY A 51 8.34 3.95 -12.74
CA GLY A 51 9.06 4.82 -13.67
C GLY A 51 8.14 5.48 -14.69
N TRP A 52 7.27 4.69 -15.32
CA TRP A 52 6.27 5.22 -16.26
C TRP A 52 5.29 6.19 -15.59
N LEU A 53 4.87 5.91 -14.35
CA LEU A 53 3.96 6.78 -13.59
C LEU A 53 4.60 8.11 -13.20
N LEU A 54 5.89 8.11 -12.86
CA LEU A 54 6.61 9.30 -12.39
C LEU A 54 7.42 10.02 -13.48
N ASN A 55 7.33 9.55 -14.73
CA ASN A 55 8.15 9.99 -15.86
C ASN A 55 9.66 9.93 -15.52
N ARG A 56 10.13 8.77 -15.06
CA ARG A 56 11.52 8.50 -14.67
C ARG A 56 11.99 7.17 -15.20
N THR A 57 13.30 7.07 -15.41
CA THR A 57 13.94 5.82 -15.80
C THR A 57 13.93 4.84 -14.62
N ARG A 58 13.83 3.54 -14.91
CA ARG A 58 13.88 2.47 -13.90
C ARG A 58 15.07 2.60 -12.93
N PRO A 59 16.32 2.85 -13.37
CA PRO A 59 17.44 3.01 -12.43
C PRO A 59 17.24 4.16 -11.44
N THR A 60 16.62 5.25 -11.89
CA THR A 60 16.28 6.40 -11.01
C THR A 60 15.30 5.97 -9.93
N ILE A 61 14.29 5.18 -10.28
CA ILE A 61 13.32 4.65 -9.32
C ILE A 61 13.98 3.69 -8.33
N THR A 62 14.86 2.80 -8.80
CA THR A 62 15.58 1.87 -7.93
C THR A 62 16.39 2.62 -6.86
N VAL A 63 17.12 3.67 -7.26
CA VAL A 63 17.87 4.53 -6.31
C VAL A 63 16.90 5.24 -5.36
N MET A 64 15.83 5.84 -5.86
CA MET A 64 14.82 6.51 -5.02
C MET A 64 14.18 5.56 -4.00
N ARG A 65 13.90 4.31 -4.39
CA ARG A 65 13.34 3.30 -3.50
C ARG A 65 14.31 2.97 -2.36
N ASN A 66 15.58 2.71 -2.69
CA ASN A 66 16.59 2.40 -1.66
C ASN A 66 16.72 3.57 -0.68
N ASN A 67 16.83 4.79 -1.19
CA ASN A 67 16.87 6.00 -0.36
C ASN A 67 15.59 6.14 0.48
N ALA A 68 14.42 5.76 -0.05
CA ALA A 68 13.15 5.87 0.67
C ALA A 68 13.07 4.91 1.85
N HIS A 69 13.59 3.68 1.67
CA HIS A 69 13.72 2.72 2.77
C HIS A 69 14.72 3.19 3.83
N ASP A 70 15.85 3.76 3.42
CA ASP A 70 16.81 4.34 4.36
C ASP A 70 16.21 5.53 5.14
N GLU A 71 15.53 6.44 4.46
CA GLU A 71 14.85 7.57 5.09
C GLU A 71 13.78 7.12 6.08
N LEU A 72 12.98 6.11 5.72
CA LEU A 72 11.95 5.53 6.58
C LEU A 72 12.56 4.92 7.86
N ARG A 73 13.75 4.33 7.75
CA ARG A 73 14.49 3.74 8.87
C ARG A 73 15.14 4.80 9.76
N ILE A 74 15.75 5.82 9.16
CA ILE A 74 16.61 6.79 9.86
C ILE A 74 15.81 7.97 10.41
N TYR A 75 14.91 8.56 9.63
CA TYR A 75 14.29 9.83 9.96
C TYR A 75 12.84 9.68 10.43
N ALA A 76 12.59 10.04 11.69
CA ALA A 76 11.25 10.00 12.28
C ALA A 76 10.24 10.86 11.52
N ALA A 77 10.64 12.05 11.05
CA ALA A 77 9.76 12.94 10.29
C ALA A 77 9.30 12.32 8.96
N PHE A 78 10.18 11.60 8.25
CA PHE A 78 9.80 10.89 7.02
C PHE A 78 8.82 9.77 7.32
N ARG A 79 9.05 9.01 8.41
CA ARG A 79 8.16 7.94 8.86
C ARG A 79 6.77 8.45 9.24
N SER A 80 6.70 9.56 9.98
CA SER A 80 5.42 10.19 10.35
C SER A 80 4.61 10.60 9.12
N ASP A 81 5.24 11.23 8.13
CA ASP A 81 4.57 11.60 6.89
C ASP A 81 4.10 10.38 6.09
N TYR A 82 4.93 9.34 6.04
CA TYR A 82 4.59 8.09 5.38
C TYR A 82 3.34 7.44 6.00
N GLU A 83 3.30 7.28 7.33
CA GLU A 83 2.14 6.67 8.00
C GLU A 83 0.88 7.53 7.84
N LEU A 84 1.00 8.86 7.94
CA LEU A 84 -0.11 9.78 7.73
C LEU A 84 -0.71 9.62 6.33
N ILE A 85 0.13 9.60 5.30
CA ILE A 85 -0.33 9.47 3.91
C ILE A 85 -0.83 8.06 3.63
N LYS A 86 -0.14 7.02 4.13
CA LYS A 86 -0.58 5.64 4.02
C LYS A 86 -1.99 5.47 4.57
N ASN A 87 -2.24 5.97 5.79
CA ASN A 87 -3.56 5.91 6.41
C ASN A 87 -4.61 6.66 5.58
N ALA A 88 -4.27 7.81 4.99
CA ALA A 88 -5.18 8.55 4.11
C ALA A 88 -5.51 7.80 2.81
N VAL A 89 -4.51 7.16 2.20
CA VAL A 89 -4.69 6.32 1.00
C VAL A 89 -5.56 5.10 1.32
N ASP A 90 -5.30 4.47 2.46
CA ASP A 90 -6.04 3.28 2.88
C ASP A 90 -7.49 3.64 3.25
N SER A 91 -7.73 4.78 3.90
CA SER A 91 -9.08 5.22 4.31
C SER A 91 -9.99 5.70 3.18
N GLN A 92 -9.44 6.17 2.04
CA GLN A 92 -10.24 6.69 0.90
C GLN A 92 -10.47 5.64 -0.20
N GLY A 93 -9.66 4.59 -0.25
CA GLY A 93 -10.11 3.34 -0.85
C GLY A 93 -11.08 2.67 0.11
N ASN A 94 -12.03 1.89 -0.38
CA ASN A 94 -12.72 0.91 0.44
C ASN A 94 -11.71 -0.20 0.81
N TYR A 95 -10.73 0.13 1.65
CA TYR A 95 -9.79 -0.77 2.28
C TYR A 95 -9.77 -0.40 3.75
N PRO A 96 -10.46 -1.15 4.61
CA PRO A 96 -10.58 -0.75 6.00
C PRO A 96 -9.18 -0.61 6.63
N PRO A 97 -8.93 0.47 7.40
CA PRO A 97 -7.74 0.65 8.24
C PRO A 97 -7.51 -0.51 9.24
N TYR A 98 -8.45 -1.44 9.31
CA TYR A 98 -8.57 -2.59 10.19
C TYR A 98 -8.80 -3.92 9.43
N ALA A 99 -8.19 -4.12 8.25
CA ALA A 99 -7.98 -5.51 7.78
C ALA A 99 -7.09 -6.34 8.74
N PHE A 100 -6.60 -5.74 9.84
CA PHE A 100 -6.05 -6.40 11.02
C PHE A 100 -6.73 -6.03 12.35
N GLN A 101 -7.98 -5.59 12.33
CA GLN A 101 -8.83 -5.60 13.52
C GLN A 101 -10.24 -6.06 13.12
N SER A 102 -10.35 -7.28 12.58
CA SER A 102 -11.56 -8.03 12.87
C SER A 102 -11.46 -8.45 14.33
N HIS A 103 -12.01 -7.65 15.25
CA HIS A 103 -12.48 -8.25 16.49
C HIS A 103 -13.64 -9.16 16.07
N ASN A 104 -13.29 -10.40 15.72
CA ASN A 104 -14.26 -11.44 15.45
C ASN A 104 -14.39 -12.19 16.78
N PRO A 105 -15.52 -12.03 17.49
CA PRO A 105 -15.69 -12.61 18.83
C PRO A 105 -15.59 -14.15 18.84
N LYS A 106 -15.55 -14.81 17.66
CA LYS A 106 -15.28 -16.25 17.53
C LYS A 106 -13.80 -16.65 17.67
N PHE A 107 -12.86 -15.72 17.51
CA PHE A 107 -11.42 -16.04 17.46
C PHE A 107 -10.62 -15.44 18.63
N ASP A 108 -11.30 -14.80 19.58
CA ASP A 108 -10.67 -14.29 20.80
C ASP A 108 -10.17 -15.46 21.66
N GLY A 109 -8.87 -15.47 21.97
CA GLY A 109 -8.22 -16.50 22.78
C GLY A 109 -7.77 -17.77 22.05
N GLN A 110 -7.90 -17.86 20.72
CA GLN A 110 -7.48 -19.03 19.95
C GLN A 110 -6.01 -18.98 19.51
N ALA A 111 -5.34 -20.14 19.53
CA ALA A 111 -3.96 -20.26 19.11
C ALA A 111 -3.83 -20.12 17.57
N PRO A 112 -2.71 -19.60 17.02
CA PRO A 112 -2.55 -19.31 15.60
C PRO A 112 -2.85 -20.47 14.63
N ARG A 113 -2.73 -21.74 15.06
CA ARG A 113 -3.09 -22.91 14.24
C ARG A 113 -4.60 -23.07 14.05
N GLN A 114 -5.39 -22.78 15.07
CA GLN A 114 -6.86 -22.90 15.04
C GLN A 114 -7.50 -21.86 14.11
N LEU A 115 -6.85 -20.69 13.99
CA LEU A 115 -7.20 -19.66 13.01
C LEU A 115 -7.05 -20.15 11.57
N ILE A 116 -5.97 -20.89 11.26
CA ILE A 116 -5.71 -21.41 9.91
C ILE A 116 -6.78 -22.42 9.51
N ASP A 117 -7.17 -23.31 10.41
CA ASP A 117 -8.20 -24.33 10.14
C ASP A 117 -9.57 -23.68 9.96
N SER A 118 -9.92 -22.70 10.80
CA SER A 118 -11.17 -21.94 10.67
C SER A 118 -11.25 -21.14 9.36
N MET A 119 -10.13 -20.56 8.91
CA MET A 119 -10.05 -19.84 7.64
C MET A 119 -10.21 -20.78 6.44
N ARG A 120 -9.74 -22.04 6.53
CA ARG A 120 -9.95 -23.06 5.50
C ARG A 120 -11.42 -23.48 5.40
N GLU A 121 -12.09 -23.65 6.53
CA GLU A 121 -13.51 -24.01 6.56
C GLU A 121 -14.39 -22.92 5.92
N ILE A 122 -14.15 -21.65 6.25
CA ILE A 122 -14.82 -20.51 5.61
C ILE A 122 -14.51 -20.46 4.11
N ALA A 123 -13.26 -20.75 3.72
CA ALA A 123 -12.88 -20.81 2.31
C ALA A 123 -13.70 -21.87 1.55
N GLU A 124 -13.90 -23.05 2.12
CA GLU A 124 -14.71 -24.12 1.53
C GLU A 124 -16.19 -23.75 1.47
N GLU A 125 -16.74 -23.11 2.50
CA GLU A 125 -18.14 -22.71 2.53
C GLU A 125 -18.50 -21.73 1.41
N LEU A 126 -17.69 -20.68 1.18
CA LEU A 126 -18.01 -19.74 0.08
C LEU A 126 -17.67 -20.33 -1.29
N ARG A 127 -16.76 -21.30 -1.39
CA ARG A 127 -16.56 -22.07 -2.64
C ARG A 127 -17.84 -22.84 -2.99
N ASN A 128 -18.47 -23.49 -2.02
CA ASN A 128 -19.74 -24.19 -2.22
C ASN A 128 -20.89 -23.23 -2.59
N LYS A 129 -20.78 -21.95 -2.20
CA LYS A 129 -21.71 -20.88 -2.58
C LYS A 129 -21.36 -20.18 -3.91
N GLY A 130 -20.36 -20.67 -4.66
CA GLY A 130 -20.00 -20.16 -5.99
C GLY A 130 -19.04 -18.96 -6.00
N PHE A 131 -18.36 -18.67 -4.90
CA PHE A 131 -17.37 -17.61 -4.82
C PHE A 131 -15.96 -18.15 -5.10
N SER A 132 -15.09 -17.33 -5.72
CA SER A 132 -13.68 -17.64 -5.94
C SER A 132 -12.76 -16.66 -5.21
N TYR A 133 -11.62 -17.17 -4.75
CA TYR A 133 -10.65 -16.42 -3.96
C TYR A 133 -9.33 -16.26 -4.72
N LYS A 134 -8.82 -15.03 -4.76
CA LYS A 134 -7.48 -14.72 -5.26
C LYS A 134 -6.65 -14.12 -4.13
N GLY A 135 -5.96 -14.98 -3.38
CA GLY A 135 -5.02 -14.60 -2.33
C GLY A 135 -4.57 -15.82 -1.54
N GLU A 136 -3.30 -15.84 -1.13
CA GLU A 136 -2.82 -16.81 -0.13
C GLU A 136 -3.68 -16.69 1.14
N LEU A 137 -3.89 -17.83 1.81
CA LEU A 137 -4.84 -18.12 2.91
C LEU A 137 -4.88 -17.14 4.10
N THR A 138 -4.06 -16.10 4.10
CA THR A 138 -4.06 -15.03 5.08
C THR A 138 -5.07 -13.90 4.77
N TYR A 139 -5.54 -13.76 3.52
CA TYR A 139 -6.38 -12.63 3.09
C TYR A 139 -7.34 -13.00 1.94
N LEU A 140 -8.53 -13.53 2.27
CA LEU A 140 -9.51 -13.89 1.25
C LEU A 140 -10.21 -12.64 0.68
N ASN A 141 -9.73 -12.14 -0.47
CA ASN A 141 -10.52 -11.25 -1.32
C ASN A 141 -11.53 -12.09 -2.10
N VAL A 142 -12.82 -11.93 -1.76
CA VAL A 142 -13.94 -12.70 -2.32
C VAL A 142 -14.52 -11.98 -3.53
N ILE A 143 -14.58 -12.66 -4.67
CA ILE A 143 -15.25 -12.15 -5.88
C ILE A 143 -16.38 -13.11 -6.21
N LYS A 144 -17.58 -12.58 -6.41
CA LYS A 144 -18.73 -13.33 -6.91
C LYS A 144 -18.53 -13.55 -8.41
N ILE A 145 -18.59 -14.82 -8.85
CA ILE A 145 -18.47 -15.19 -10.26
C ILE A 145 -19.80 -14.91 -10.97
#